data_AF-A0A0U3PJ44-F1
#
_entry.id   AF-A0A0U3PJ44-F1
#
_cell.length_a   1.000
_cell.length_b   1.000
_cell.length_c   1.000
_cell.angle_alpha   90.00
_cell.angle_beta   90.00
_cell.angle_gamma   90.00
#
_symmetry.space_group_name_H-M   'P 1'
#
loop_
_entity.id
_entity.type
_entity.pdbx_description
1 polymer ?
#
loop_
_entity_poly.entity_id
_entity_poly.type
_entity_poly.pdbx_seq_one_letter_code
_entity_poly.pdbx_strand_id
1 'polypeptide(L)'
;MTSFLEDPSSLKAALDGNDPAATVTAWLGRLKQLQGVPFRYLVANGRMLPNESIRFFNVDFNWLFALVEGACSIGQSSALDETLHTVTMPRLHAAADKAAAAGETAPDTASGFLLRSQVVAGWPKLEIVAFDASNQELTNVIRMERVTDSILLYVVEGRLDKVILREPAIGLHFGIGIQGGKPLRYVTVPKTAPEGTRPGDQIDGASVTPVYRDATHRTIRIARLASDLSAALYARDADNSADGSKLPFTSAEFALQLVEGTQEVTFQTAPKEDE
;
A
#
# COMPACT_ATOMS: atom_id res chain seq x y z
N MET A 1 15.54 43.57 -32.86
CA MET A 1 14.51 42.70 -32.26
C MET A 1 14.95 41.24 -32.21
N THR A 2 15.64 40.72 -33.25
CA THR A 2 16.23 39.36 -33.28
C THR A 2 17.27 39.10 -32.18
N SER A 3 18.19 40.05 -31.92
CA SER A 3 19.22 39.91 -30.87
C SER A 3 18.70 39.73 -29.43
N PHE A 4 17.44 40.12 -29.14
CA PHE A 4 16.86 39.95 -27.81
C PHE A 4 16.44 38.50 -27.53
N LEU A 5 15.93 37.80 -28.55
CA LEU A 5 15.44 36.43 -28.42
C LEU A 5 16.60 35.40 -28.46
N GLU A 6 17.76 35.80 -28.98
CA GLU A 6 18.97 34.98 -29.06
C GLU A 6 19.83 35.05 -27.78
N ASP A 7 19.59 36.01 -26.88
CA ASP A 7 20.30 36.12 -25.60
C ASP A 7 19.49 35.45 -24.47
N PRO A 8 20.00 34.33 -23.89
CA PRO A 8 19.33 33.63 -22.78
C PRO A 8 19.07 34.52 -21.56
N SER A 9 19.95 35.50 -21.29
CA SER A 9 19.85 36.35 -20.11
C SER A 9 18.69 37.35 -20.24
N SER A 10 18.59 37.99 -21.40
CA SER A 10 17.47 38.86 -21.76
C SER A 10 16.13 38.12 -21.72
N LEU A 11 16.11 36.88 -22.23
CA LEU A 11 14.90 36.06 -22.22
C LEU A 11 14.47 35.65 -20.81
N LYS A 12 15.43 35.27 -19.95
CA LYS A 12 15.17 34.94 -18.55
C LYS A 12 14.55 36.13 -17.82
N ALA A 13 15.14 37.32 -17.95
CA ALA A 13 14.63 38.54 -17.35
C ALA A 13 13.21 38.91 -17.84
N ALA A 14 12.92 38.66 -19.12
CA ALA A 14 11.58 38.93 -19.69
C ALA A 14 10.51 37.98 -19.15
N LEU A 15 10.90 36.74 -18.86
CA LEU A 15 10.00 35.74 -18.32
C LEU A 15 9.84 35.87 -16.81
N ASP A 16 10.74 36.53 -16.09
CA ASP A 16 10.64 36.71 -14.63
C ASP A 16 9.29 37.31 -14.22
N GLY A 17 8.67 36.71 -13.20
CA GLY A 17 7.31 37.05 -12.75
C GLY A 17 6.17 36.45 -13.58
N ASN A 18 6.46 35.79 -14.71
CA ASN A 18 5.47 35.07 -15.52
C ASN A 18 5.59 33.56 -15.30
N ASP A 19 4.62 32.98 -14.59
CA ASP A 19 4.58 31.53 -14.40
C ASP A 19 4.19 30.81 -15.69
N PRO A 20 4.75 29.61 -15.97
CA PRO A 20 4.29 28.80 -17.09
C PRO A 20 2.80 28.46 -16.97
N ALA A 21 2.13 28.27 -18.10
CA ALA A 21 0.69 28.03 -18.15
C ALA A 21 0.29 26.84 -17.25
N ALA A 22 -0.62 27.11 -16.30
CA ALA A 22 -1.05 26.15 -15.28
C ALA A 22 -1.57 24.82 -15.86
N THR A 23 -2.26 24.87 -17.01
CA THR A 23 -2.77 23.67 -17.68
C THR A 23 -1.63 22.74 -18.13
N VAL A 24 -0.53 23.31 -18.63
CA VAL A 24 0.64 22.56 -19.09
C VAL A 24 1.40 21.99 -17.90
N THR A 25 1.65 22.80 -16.87
CA THR A 25 2.38 22.36 -15.68
C THR A 25 1.61 21.32 -14.88
N ALA A 26 0.28 21.41 -14.80
CA ALA A 26 -0.56 20.37 -14.21
C ALA A 26 -0.53 19.06 -15.01
N TRP A 27 -0.47 19.13 -16.34
CA TRP A 27 -0.31 17.94 -17.18
C TRP A 27 1.08 17.30 -17.02
N LEU A 28 2.14 18.10 -17.01
CA LEU A 28 3.51 17.63 -16.76
C LEU A 28 3.66 17.05 -15.33
N GLY A 29 3.00 17.66 -14.34
CA GLY A 29 2.98 17.13 -12.97
C GLY A 29 2.33 15.74 -12.89
N ARG A 30 1.22 15.53 -13.61
CA ARG A 30 0.62 14.19 -13.76
C ARG A 30 1.57 13.20 -14.42
N LEU A 31 2.31 13.60 -15.46
CA LEU A 31 3.33 12.74 -16.09
C LEU A 31 4.45 12.36 -15.12
N LYS A 32 4.90 13.28 -14.26
CA LYS A 32 5.89 12.99 -13.20
C LYS A 32 5.38 11.96 -12.17
N GLN A 33 4.07 11.92 -11.93
CA GLN A 33 3.40 10.86 -11.16
C GLN A 33 3.12 9.59 -11.98
N LEU A 34 3.68 9.48 -13.20
CA LEU A 34 3.47 8.42 -14.18
C LEU A 34 2.04 8.36 -14.78
N GLN A 35 1.16 9.30 -14.44
CA GLN A 35 -0.22 9.32 -14.94
C GLN A 35 -0.24 9.67 -16.43
N GLY A 36 -1.00 8.90 -17.21
CA GLY A 36 -1.06 9.04 -18.67
C GLY A 36 0.10 8.39 -19.41
N VAL A 37 1.09 7.80 -18.73
CA VAL A 37 2.12 6.97 -19.36
C VAL A 37 1.51 5.62 -19.76
N PRO A 38 1.51 5.22 -21.05
CA PRO A 38 0.97 3.93 -21.45
C PRO A 38 1.66 2.78 -20.74
N PHE A 39 0.88 1.81 -20.25
CA PHE A 39 1.39 0.70 -19.41
C PHE A 39 2.56 -0.07 -20.03
N ARG A 40 2.59 -0.20 -21.37
CA ARG A 40 3.71 -0.85 -22.10
C ARG A 40 5.07 -0.18 -21.91
N TYR A 41 5.11 1.10 -21.52
CA TYR A 41 6.36 1.80 -21.19
C TYR A 41 6.82 1.52 -19.76
N LEU A 42 5.90 1.12 -18.87
CA LEU A 42 6.22 0.71 -17.50
C LEU A 42 6.58 -0.78 -17.45
N VAL A 43 5.91 -1.61 -18.26
CA VAL A 43 6.12 -3.05 -18.38
C VAL A 43 6.29 -3.40 -19.85
N ALA A 44 7.53 -3.36 -20.33
CA ALA A 44 7.86 -3.56 -21.74
C ALA A 44 7.53 -4.97 -22.26
N ASN A 45 7.57 -5.98 -21.37
CA ASN A 45 7.27 -7.36 -21.72
C ASN A 45 6.37 -8.00 -20.65
N GLY A 46 5.35 -8.75 -21.07
CA GLY A 46 4.43 -9.44 -20.16
C GLY A 46 5.12 -10.43 -19.20
N ARG A 47 6.32 -10.92 -19.52
CA ARG A 47 7.14 -11.77 -18.63
C ARG A 47 7.73 -11.01 -17.46
N MET A 48 7.81 -9.68 -17.53
CA MET A 48 8.26 -8.85 -16.41
C MET A 48 7.22 -8.83 -15.28
N LEU A 49 5.93 -8.98 -15.61
CA LEU A 49 4.84 -9.06 -14.64
C LEU A 49 3.93 -10.29 -14.92
N PRO A 50 4.39 -11.51 -14.61
CA PRO A 50 3.61 -12.74 -14.75
C PRO A 50 2.31 -12.73 -13.91
N ASN A 51 1.41 -13.68 -14.19
CA ASN A 51 0.24 -13.90 -13.35
C ASN A 51 0.64 -14.25 -11.91
N GLU A 52 -0.12 -13.77 -10.94
CA GLU A 52 0.13 -13.95 -9.50
C GLU A 52 1.55 -13.58 -9.10
N SER A 53 1.95 -12.36 -9.45
CA SER A 53 3.29 -11.84 -9.14
C SER A 53 3.26 -10.39 -8.69
N ILE A 54 4.28 -10.04 -7.90
CA ILE A 54 4.59 -8.68 -7.48
C ILE A 54 6.02 -8.31 -7.93
N ARG A 55 6.20 -7.07 -8.35
CA ARG A 55 7.48 -6.50 -8.78
C ARG A 55 7.71 -5.16 -8.10
N PHE A 56 8.76 -5.09 -7.29
CA PHE A 56 9.19 -3.86 -6.63
C PHE A 56 10.15 -3.09 -7.52
N PHE A 57 10.12 -1.76 -7.45
CA PHE A 57 10.97 -0.88 -8.24
C PHE A 57 11.28 0.42 -7.50
N ASN A 58 12.34 1.10 -7.95
CA ASN A 58 12.62 2.50 -7.62
C ASN A 58 12.31 3.35 -8.86
N VAL A 59 11.84 4.56 -8.64
CA VAL A 59 11.63 5.54 -9.70
C VAL A 59 12.97 6.15 -10.08
N ASP A 60 13.32 6.08 -11.36
CA ASP A 60 14.47 6.79 -11.90
C ASP A 60 14.07 8.22 -12.27
N PHE A 61 14.60 9.19 -11.51
CA PHE A 61 14.31 10.61 -11.74
C PHE A 61 14.98 11.17 -12.99
N ASN A 62 16.07 10.57 -13.48
CA ASN A 62 16.63 10.92 -14.78
C ASN A 62 15.71 10.46 -15.91
N TRP A 63 15.05 9.30 -15.75
CA TRP A 63 14.03 8.84 -16.69
C TRP A 63 12.80 9.76 -16.69
N LEU A 64 12.33 10.18 -15.50
CA LEU A 64 11.24 11.18 -15.41
C LEU A 64 11.64 12.53 -16.02
N PHE A 65 12.88 12.96 -15.80
CA PHE A 65 13.41 14.15 -16.41
C PHE A 65 13.39 14.04 -17.94
N ALA A 66 13.93 12.95 -18.50
CA ALA A 66 13.92 12.67 -19.93
C ALA A 66 12.50 12.54 -20.51
N LEU A 67 11.54 12.01 -19.76
CA LEU A 67 10.13 11.93 -20.17
C LEU A 67 9.53 13.33 -20.35
N VAL A 68 9.79 14.23 -19.41
CA VAL A 68 9.30 15.62 -19.47
C VAL A 68 10.02 16.40 -20.58
N GLU A 69 11.33 16.26 -20.72
CA GLU A 69 12.10 16.83 -21.83
C GLU A 69 11.57 16.36 -23.18
N GLY A 70 11.32 15.06 -23.34
CA GLY A 70 10.74 14.49 -24.56
C GLY A 70 9.34 15.05 -24.86
N ALA A 71 8.50 15.18 -23.84
CA ALA A 71 7.16 15.79 -23.98
C ALA A 71 7.22 17.26 -24.43
N CYS A 72 8.24 18.00 -24.01
CA CYS A 72 8.46 19.40 -24.37
C CYS A 72 9.32 19.59 -25.64
N SER A 73 9.90 18.54 -26.19
CA SER A 73 10.77 18.61 -27.38
C SER A 73 10.03 18.81 -28.72
N ILE A 74 8.69 18.76 -28.71
CA ILE A 74 7.88 18.90 -29.91
C ILE A 74 8.04 20.32 -30.47
N GLY A 75 8.48 20.42 -31.73
CA GLY A 75 8.57 21.70 -32.44
C GLY A 75 9.93 22.40 -32.33
N GLN A 76 10.94 21.78 -31.71
CA GLN A 76 12.31 22.28 -31.79
C GLN A 76 12.87 22.06 -33.20
N SER A 77 13.05 23.14 -33.96
CA SER A 77 13.51 23.06 -35.36
C SER A 77 14.61 24.07 -35.70
N SER A 78 14.89 25.02 -34.81
CA SER A 78 15.85 26.10 -35.00
C SER A 78 16.72 26.32 -33.76
N ALA A 79 17.87 26.99 -33.94
CA ALA A 79 18.75 27.41 -32.85
C ALA A 79 18.07 28.38 -31.85
N LEU A 80 17.07 29.13 -32.33
CA LEU A 80 16.25 29.97 -31.47
C LEU A 80 15.40 29.11 -30.52
N ASP A 81 14.78 28.05 -31.04
CA ASP A 81 13.97 27.13 -30.22
C ASP A 81 14.82 26.45 -29.14
N GLU A 82 16.06 26.10 -29.45
CA GLU A 82 17.02 25.53 -28.49
C GLU A 82 17.35 26.52 -27.35
N THR A 83 17.52 27.80 -27.69
CA THR A 83 17.77 28.87 -26.70
C THR A 83 16.53 29.08 -25.81
N LEU A 84 15.33 29.14 -26.41
CA LEU A 84 14.07 29.22 -25.67
C LEU A 84 13.88 28.02 -24.74
N HIS A 85 14.18 26.82 -25.23
CA HIS A 85 14.09 25.58 -24.47
C HIS A 85 15.01 25.59 -23.25
N THR A 86 16.28 25.98 -23.45
CA THR A 86 17.28 26.07 -22.38
C THR A 86 16.85 27.01 -21.24
N VAL A 87 16.17 28.11 -21.56
CA VAL A 87 15.66 29.06 -20.55
C VAL A 87 14.35 28.60 -19.92
N THR A 88 13.46 27.98 -20.69
CA THR A 88 12.08 27.68 -20.27
C THR A 88 11.97 26.35 -19.52
N MET A 89 12.77 25.35 -19.89
CA MET A 89 12.68 24.01 -19.28
C MET A 89 12.90 23.97 -17.77
N PRO A 90 13.93 24.62 -17.20
CA PRO A 90 14.09 24.63 -15.74
C PRO A 90 12.86 25.19 -15.01
N ARG A 91 12.20 26.20 -15.61
CA ARG A 91 10.97 26.80 -15.07
C ARG A 91 9.79 25.85 -15.17
N LEU A 92 9.65 25.14 -16.30
CA LEU A 92 8.61 24.12 -16.49
C LEU A 92 8.78 22.96 -15.52
N HIS A 93 10.00 22.46 -15.32
CA HIS A 93 10.28 21.41 -14.34
C HIS A 93 9.85 21.83 -12.93
N ALA A 94 10.31 22.98 -12.46
CA ALA A 94 9.98 23.50 -11.13
C ALA A 94 8.46 23.72 -10.95
N ALA A 95 7.79 24.25 -11.96
CA ALA A 95 6.34 24.45 -11.90
C ALA A 95 5.56 23.13 -11.95
N ALA A 96 6.04 22.14 -12.72
CA ALA A 96 5.47 20.80 -12.76
C ALA A 96 5.68 20.03 -11.44
N ASP A 97 6.83 20.21 -10.78
CA ASP A 97 7.12 19.66 -9.46
C ASP A 97 6.16 20.19 -8.42
N LYS A 98 5.97 21.51 -8.37
CA LYS A 98 4.98 22.16 -7.50
C LYS A 98 3.56 21.67 -7.75
N ALA A 99 3.21 21.44 -9.02
CA ALA A 99 1.90 20.92 -9.40
C ALA A 99 1.72 19.44 -9.00
N ALA A 100 2.77 18.61 -9.09
CA ALA A 100 2.75 17.20 -8.71
C ALA A 100 2.70 17.00 -7.20
N ALA A 101 3.42 17.81 -6.44
CA ALA A 101 3.50 17.69 -4.97
C ALA A 101 2.33 18.39 -4.25
N ALA A 102 1.30 18.86 -4.96
CA ALA A 102 0.18 19.62 -4.41
C ALA A 102 0.58 20.80 -3.50
N GLY A 103 1.75 21.40 -3.74
CA GLY A 103 2.33 22.49 -2.94
C GLY A 103 3.40 22.08 -1.94
N GLU A 104 3.72 20.79 -1.81
CA GLU A 104 4.87 20.28 -1.07
C GLU A 104 6.15 20.28 -1.92
N THR A 105 7.28 19.90 -1.34
CA THR A 105 8.53 19.71 -2.08
C THR A 105 8.45 18.46 -2.95
N ALA A 106 9.06 18.48 -4.13
CA ALA A 106 9.17 17.27 -4.94
C ALA A 106 9.96 16.19 -4.19
N PRO A 107 9.57 14.92 -4.33
CA PRO A 107 10.25 13.84 -3.65
C PRO A 107 11.66 13.64 -4.22
N ASP A 108 12.66 13.50 -3.34
CA ASP A 108 14.04 13.17 -3.72
C ASP A 108 14.21 11.67 -4.05
N THR A 109 13.30 10.85 -3.55
CA THR A 109 13.28 9.40 -3.78
C THR A 109 11.83 8.94 -3.84
N ALA A 110 11.55 8.02 -4.75
CA ALA A 110 10.25 7.37 -4.84
C ALA A 110 10.45 5.90 -5.22
N SER A 111 9.59 5.05 -4.70
CA SER A 111 9.62 3.62 -4.95
C SER A 111 8.21 3.06 -4.94
N GLY A 112 8.07 1.80 -5.33
CA GLY A 112 6.75 1.24 -5.49
C GLY A 112 6.75 -0.21 -5.92
N PHE A 113 5.56 -0.67 -6.29
CA PHE A 113 5.39 -2.00 -6.84
C PHE A 113 4.26 -2.06 -7.87
N LEU A 114 4.39 -3.07 -8.73
CA LEU A 114 3.32 -3.55 -9.59
C LEU A 114 2.87 -4.92 -9.07
N LEU A 115 1.59 -5.05 -8.77
CA LEU A 115 0.97 -6.31 -8.37
C LEU A 115 0.02 -6.76 -9.46
N ARG A 116 0.22 -7.98 -9.98
CA ARG A 116 -0.72 -8.66 -10.86
C ARG A 116 -1.30 -9.88 -10.15
N SER A 117 -2.54 -9.79 -9.69
CA SER A 117 -3.19 -10.84 -8.91
C SER A 117 -4.71 -10.78 -8.99
N GLN A 118 -5.38 -11.93 -8.86
CA GLN A 118 -6.83 -12.00 -8.63
C GLN A 118 -7.27 -11.29 -7.36
N VAL A 119 -6.39 -11.12 -6.36
CA VAL A 119 -6.70 -10.35 -5.14
C VAL A 119 -7.07 -8.91 -5.48
N VAL A 120 -6.41 -8.29 -6.46
CA VAL A 120 -6.72 -6.93 -6.91
C VAL A 120 -8.13 -6.84 -7.51
N ALA A 121 -8.55 -7.90 -8.22
CA ALA A 121 -9.88 -7.98 -8.81
C ALA A 121 -10.97 -8.27 -7.76
N GLY A 122 -10.69 -9.16 -6.81
CA GLY A 122 -11.61 -9.55 -5.73
C GLY A 122 -11.81 -8.45 -4.69
N TRP A 123 -10.78 -7.65 -4.41
CA TRP A 123 -10.81 -6.59 -3.40
C TRP A 123 -10.33 -5.25 -3.99
N PRO A 124 -11.18 -4.54 -4.76
CA PRO A 124 -10.80 -3.25 -5.37
C PRO A 124 -10.41 -2.15 -4.37
N LYS A 125 -10.81 -2.29 -3.11
CA LYS A 125 -10.51 -1.35 -2.01
C LYS A 125 -9.39 -1.88 -1.10
N LEU A 126 -8.45 -2.65 -1.64
CA LEU A 126 -7.30 -3.15 -0.91
C LEU A 126 -6.58 -2.01 -0.17
N GLU A 127 -6.28 -2.21 1.11
CA GLU A 127 -5.49 -1.27 1.89
C GLU A 127 -4.01 -1.63 1.79
N ILE A 128 -3.18 -0.60 1.64
CA ILE A 128 -1.73 -0.74 1.51
C ILE A 128 -1.09 0.16 2.55
N VAL A 129 -0.17 -0.39 3.33
CA VAL A 129 0.67 0.37 4.25
C VAL A 129 2.12 0.08 3.91
N ALA A 130 2.90 1.14 3.69
CA ALA A 130 4.29 1.07 3.26
C ALA A 130 5.21 1.57 4.38
N PHE A 131 6.37 0.95 4.53
CA PHE A 131 7.38 1.34 5.50
C PHE A 131 8.78 1.38 4.88
N ASP A 132 9.62 2.25 5.44
CA ASP A 132 11.05 2.28 5.15
C ASP A 132 11.83 1.23 5.98
N ALA A 133 13.16 1.20 5.77
CA ALA A 133 14.06 0.28 6.48
C ALA A 133 14.16 0.59 7.99
N SER A 134 13.80 1.79 8.43
CA SER A 134 13.73 2.17 9.85
C SER A 134 12.37 1.82 10.47
N ASN A 135 11.50 1.14 9.72
CA ASN A 135 10.14 0.80 10.09
C ASN A 135 9.23 2.03 10.32
N GLN A 136 9.58 3.16 9.71
CA GLN A 136 8.75 4.37 9.66
C GLN A 136 7.77 4.26 8.49
N GLU A 137 6.51 4.62 8.72
CA GLU A 137 5.48 4.60 7.69
C GLU A 137 5.74 5.64 6.60
N LEU A 138 5.65 5.22 5.34
CA LEU A 138 5.72 6.07 4.15
C LEU A 138 4.30 6.51 3.78
N THR A 139 3.92 7.72 4.20
CA THR A 139 2.53 8.22 4.12
C THR A 139 2.21 8.98 2.83
N ASN A 140 3.22 9.54 2.16
CA ASN A 140 3.01 10.32 0.93
C ASN A 140 2.89 9.41 -0.30
N VAL A 141 1.68 8.96 -0.57
CA VAL A 141 1.36 8.14 -1.75
C VAL A 141 1.28 9.00 -3.00
N ILE A 142 2.26 8.84 -3.88
CA ILE A 142 2.36 9.57 -5.16
C ILE A 142 1.29 9.07 -6.15
N ARG A 143 1.10 7.75 -6.23
CA ARG A 143 0.09 7.15 -7.11
C ARG A 143 -0.31 5.77 -6.62
N MET A 144 -1.62 5.57 -6.46
CA MET A 144 -2.23 4.25 -6.30
C MET A 144 -3.33 4.10 -7.33
N GLU A 145 -3.15 3.17 -8.27
CA GLU A 145 -4.09 3.01 -9.37
C GLU A 145 -4.20 1.56 -9.81
N ARG A 146 -5.44 1.11 -9.99
CA ARG A 146 -5.75 -0.16 -10.61
C ARG A 146 -5.73 0.01 -12.14
N VAL A 147 -4.57 -0.24 -12.74
CA VAL A 147 -4.31 -0.06 -14.18
C VAL A 147 -5.20 -0.96 -15.04
N THR A 148 -5.46 -2.18 -14.56
CA THR A 148 -6.46 -3.12 -15.11
C THR A 148 -7.12 -3.85 -13.96
N ASP A 149 -8.16 -4.66 -14.20
CA ASP A 149 -8.89 -5.31 -13.11
C ASP A 149 -8.03 -6.16 -12.18
N SER A 150 -6.90 -6.68 -12.67
CA SER A 150 -5.97 -7.53 -11.92
C SER A 150 -4.61 -6.88 -11.66
N ILE A 151 -4.36 -5.65 -12.13
CA ILE A 151 -3.06 -4.98 -12.01
C ILE A 151 -3.20 -3.72 -11.17
N LEU A 152 -2.44 -3.66 -10.08
CA LEU A 152 -2.33 -2.50 -9.20
C LEU A 152 -0.92 -1.91 -9.32
N LEU A 153 -0.85 -0.60 -9.57
CA LEU A 153 0.35 0.21 -9.47
C LEU A 153 0.29 1.01 -8.18
N TYR A 154 1.34 0.92 -7.37
CA TYR A 154 1.52 1.70 -6.16
C TYR A 154 2.89 2.38 -6.20
N VAL A 155 2.92 3.68 -5.95
CA VAL A 155 4.11 4.53 -5.88
C VAL A 155 3.99 5.41 -4.66
N VAL A 156 5.03 5.45 -3.85
CA VAL A 156 5.13 6.22 -2.62
C VAL A 156 6.45 6.98 -2.60
N GLU A 157 6.47 8.14 -1.95
CA GLU A 157 7.70 8.84 -1.64
C GLU A 157 8.55 8.03 -0.64
N GLY A 158 9.86 8.03 -0.86
CA GLY A 158 10.82 7.30 -0.05
C GLY A 158 11.18 5.93 -0.62
N ARG A 159 12.06 5.23 0.11
CA ARG A 159 12.54 3.90 -0.24
C ARG A 159 11.74 2.85 0.53
N LEU A 160 10.95 2.08 -0.20
CA LEU A 160 10.13 0.99 0.32
C LEU A 160 11.02 -0.18 0.76
N ASP A 161 10.81 -0.64 1.99
CA ASP A 161 11.44 -1.85 2.53
C ASP A 161 10.41 -2.91 2.92
N LYS A 162 9.26 -2.48 3.44
CA LYS A 162 8.16 -3.36 3.83
C LYS A 162 6.84 -2.81 3.32
N VAL A 163 5.99 -3.70 2.81
CA VAL A 163 4.61 -3.37 2.45
C VAL A 163 3.66 -4.40 3.03
N ILE A 164 2.56 -3.92 3.59
CA ILE A 164 1.45 -4.71 4.11
C ILE A 164 0.27 -4.49 3.19
N LEU A 165 -0.25 -5.56 2.60
CA LEU A 165 -1.47 -5.55 1.80
C LEU A 165 -2.54 -6.25 2.63
N ARG A 166 -3.66 -5.58 2.88
CA ARG A 166 -4.76 -6.16 3.66
C ARG A 166 -6.11 -5.86 3.04
N GLU A 167 -7.05 -6.76 3.29
CA GLU A 167 -8.44 -6.48 2.93
C GLU A 167 -8.93 -5.23 3.69
N PRO A 168 -9.75 -4.39 3.04
CA PRO A 168 -10.33 -3.23 3.72
C PRO A 168 -11.09 -3.68 4.96
N ALA A 169 -10.93 -2.94 6.07
CA ALA A 169 -11.51 -3.28 7.36
C ALA A 169 -13.03 -2.98 7.44
N ILE A 170 -13.78 -3.42 6.43
CA ILE A 170 -15.22 -3.16 6.27
C ILE A 170 -15.97 -4.48 6.47
N GLY A 171 -16.07 -4.91 7.73
CA GLY A 171 -16.86 -6.07 8.11
C GLY A 171 -16.26 -6.88 9.25
N LEU A 172 -17.13 -7.43 10.10
CA LEU A 172 -16.74 -8.47 11.04
C LEU A 172 -16.79 -9.80 10.29
N HIS A 173 -15.64 -10.46 10.16
CA HIS A 173 -15.59 -11.82 9.64
C HIS A 173 -15.82 -12.79 10.79
N PHE A 174 -16.72 -13.75 10.62
CA PHE A 174 -16.86 -14.87 11.54
C PHE A 174 -16.30 -16.12 10.87
N GLY A 175 -15.29 -16.73 11.47
CA GLY A 175 -14.58 -17.79 10.80
C GLY A 175 -13.66 -18.59 11.70
N ILE A 176 -13.05 -19.59 11.08
CA ILE A 176 -12.03 -20.44 11.67
C ILE A 176 -10.87 -20.48 10.68
N GLY A 177 -9.64 -20.46 11.20
CA GLY A 177 -8.44 -20.46 10.38
C GLY A 177 -8.40 -21.64 9.39
N ILE A 178 -7.89 -21.38 8.20
CA ILE A 178 -7.81 -22.36 7.10
C ILE A 178 -6.91 -23.55 7.47
N GLN A 179 -5.96 -23.36 8.39
CA GLN A 179 -5.11 -24.43 8.94
C GLN A 179 -5.80 -25.28 10.04
N GLY A 180 -7.11 -25.10 10.25
CA GLY A 180 -7.93 -26.00 11.08
C GLY A 180 -7.92 -25.70 12.59
N GLY A 181 -7.23 -24.65 13.04
CA GLY A 181 -7.28 -24.18 14.42
C GLY A 181 -8.11 -22.90 14.54
N LYS A 182 -8.87 -22.79 15.63
CA LYS A 182 -9.48 -21.53 16.06
C LYS A 182 -8.68 -20.96 17.23
N PRO A 183 -7.87 -19.91 17.05
CA PRO A 183 -7.18 -19.29 18.17
C PRO A 183 -8.20 -18.72 19.17
N LEU A 184 -7.85 -18.79 20.46
CA LEU A 184 -8.70 -18.26 21.53
C LEU A 184 -8.39 -16.79 21.77
N ARG A 185 -9.41 -16.05 22.22
CA ARG A 185 -9.29 -14.66 22.69
C ARG A 185 -9.73 -14.54 24.14
N TYR A 186 -9.13 -13.63 24.88
CA TYR A 186 -9.57 -13.33 26.25
C TYR A 186 -10.98 -12.73 26.23
N VAL A 187 -11.94 -13.38 26.91
CA VAL A 187 -13.23 -12.76 27.25
C VAL A 187 -13.03 -11.90 28.49
N THR A 188 -12.41 -12.49 29.51
CA THR A 188 -11.86 -11.79 30.67
C THR A 188 -10.34 -11.98 30.70
N VAL A 189 -9.63 -10.98 31.22
CA VAL A 189 -8.16 -11.02 31.31
C VAL A 189 -7.77 -11.52 32.70
N PRO A 190 -7.19 -12.74 32.83
CA PRO A 190 -6.72 -13.24 34.10
C PRO A 190 -5.47 -12.49 34.55
N LYS A 191 -5.21 -12.49 35.87
CA LYS A 191 -4.00 -11.85 36.45
C LYS A 191 -2.68 -12.46 35.96
N THR A 192 -2.73 -13.66 35.40
CA THR A 192 -1.60 -14.40 34.83
C THR A 192 -1.32 -14.01 33.37
N ALA A 193 -2.18 -13.21 32.74
CA ALA A 193 -1.97 -12.74 31.38
C ALA A 193 -0.78 -11.75 31.31
N PRO A 194 -0.11 -11.63 30.16
CA PRO A 194 0.94 -10.65 29.94
C PRO A 194 0.50 -9.22 30.28
N GLU A 195 1.43 -8.39 30.73
CA GLU A 195 1.15 -6.98 31.03
C GLU A 195 0.63 -6.25 29.79
N GLY A 196 -0.43 -5.44 29.96
CA GLY A 196 -1.06 -4.72 28.85
C GLY A 196 -2.12 -5.51 28.06
N THR A 197 -2.35 -6.79 28.39
CA THR A 197 -3.41 -7.60 27.75
C THR A 197 -4.79 -6.99 28.00
N ARG A 198 -5.63 -6.95 26.95
CA ARG A 198 -7.01 -6.45 26.98
C ARG A 198 -7.99 -7.54 26.56
N PRO A 199 -9.28 -7.44 26.96
CA PRO A 199 -10.33 -8.29 26.40
C PRO A 199 -10.35 -8.21 24.86
N GLY A 200 -10.46 -9.36 24.22
CA GLY A 200 -10.38 -9.52 22.76
C GLY A 200 -8.99 -9.80 22.21
N ASP A 201 -7.92 -9.61 22.99
CA ASP A 201 -6.57 -10.00 22.56
C ASP A 201 -6.47 -11.53 22.44
N GLN A 202 -5.69 -11.99 21.47
CA GLN A 202 -5.46 -13.42 21.23
C GLN A 202 -4.60 -14.03 22.34
N ILE A 203 -4.92 -15.25 22.73
CA ILE A 203 -4.15 -16.04 23.70
C ILE A 203 -3.09 -16.83 22.95
N ASP A 204 -1.82 -16.54 23.22
CA ASP A 204 -0.69 -17.20 22.53
C ASP A 204 -0.69 -18.72 22.73
N GLY A 205 -0.50 -19.45 21.63
CA GLY A 205 -0.45 -20.92 21.61
C GLY A 205 -1.76 -21.62 21.95
N ALA A 206 -2.86 -20.90 22.18
CA ALA A 206 -4.15 -21.48 22.54
C ALA A 206 -5.08 -21.54 21.35
N SER A 207 -5.48 -22.75 20.96
CA SER A 207 -6.47 -22.95 19.89
C SER A 207 -7.36 -24.16 20.15
N VAL A 208 -8.54 -24.15 19.52
CA VAL A 208 -9.48 -25.27 19.47
C VAL A 208 -9.57 -25.77 18.04
N THR A 209 -9.46 -27.08 17.84
CA THR A 209 -9.67 -27.70 16.52
C THR A 209 -11.16 -28.00 16.33
N PRO A 210 -11.83 -27.45 15.31
CA PRO A 210 -13.25 -27.69 15.09
C PRO A 210 -13.53 -29.13 14.68
N VAL A 211 -14.58 -29.71 15.25
CA VAL A 211 -15.09 -31.01 14.84
C VAL A 211 -16.08 -30.84 13.69
N TYR A 212 -15.75 -31.39 12.53
CA TYR A 212 -16.61 -31.38 11.37
C TYR A 212 -17.65 -32.50 11.44
N ARG A 213 -18.90 -32.15 11.13
CA ARG A 213 -19.96 -33.12 10.80
C ARG A 213 -19.63 -33.81 9.47
N ASP A 214 -19.10 -33.04 8.53
CA ASP A 214 -18.63 -33.49 7.22
C ASP A 214 -17.36 -32.72 6.88
N ALA A 215 -16.24 -33.43 6.78
CA ALA A 215 -14.94 -32.85 6.48
C ALA A 215 -14.82 -32.41 5.01
N THR A 216 -15.50 -33.10 4.10
CA THR A 216 -15.45 -32.83 2.65
C THR A 216 -16.13 -31.50 2.35
N HIS A 217 -17.31 -31.28 2.93
CA HIS A 217 -18.08 -30.04 2.76
C HIS A 217 -17.81 -29.00 3.87
N ARG A 218 -16.81 -29.26 4.74
CA ARG A 218 -16.43 -28.39 5.87
C ARG A 218 -17.60 -27.95 6.75
N THR A 219 -18.60 -28.82 6.96
CA THR A 219 -19.72 -28.48 7.83
C THR A 219 -19.36 -28.70 9.29
N ILE A 220 -19.36 -27.65 10.11
CA ILE A 220 -18.95 -27.68 11.52
C ILE A 220 -20.12 -28.09 12.43
N ARG A 221 -19.83 -28.82 13.51
CA ARG A 221 -20.78 -29.05 14.60
C ARG A 221 -20.77 -27.86 15.57
N ILE A 222 -21.61 -26.86 15.33
CA ILE A 222 -21.63 -25.60 16.11
C ILE A 222 -21.76 -25.82 17.62
N ALA A 223 -22.68 -26.68 18.06
CA ALA A 223 -22.85 -26.96 19.49
C ALA A 223 -21.60 -27.60 20.12
N ARG A 224 -20.89 -28.44 19.36
CA ARG A 224 -19.64 -29.04 19.82
C ARG A 224 -18.53 -28.00 19.90
N LEU A 225 -18.41 -27.16 18.87
CA LEU A 225 -17.45 -26.06 18.84
C LEU A 225 -17.67 -25.11 20.03
N ALA A 226 -18.90 -24.72 20.32
CA ALA A 226 -19.21 -23.87 21.48
C ALA A 226 -18.79 -24.51 22.81
N SER A 227 -19.04 -25.81 22.98
CA SER A 227 -18.61 -26.56 24.16
C SER A 227 -17.09 -26.69 24.28
N ASP A 228 -16.39 -26.87 23.16
CA ASP A 228 -14.93 -26.99 23.16
C ASP A 228 -14.26 -25.63 23.43
N LEU A 229 -14.81 -24.54 22.88
CA LEU A 229 -14.36 -23.18 23.15
C LEU A 229 -14.52 -22.81 24.61
N SER A 230 -15.72 -22.99 25.20
CA SER A 230 -15.96 -22.64 26.60
C SER A 230 -15.08 -23.45 27.56
N ALA A 231 -14.93 -24.76 27.32
CA ALA A 231 -14.04 -25.59 28.11
C ALA A 231 -12.57 -25.11 28.04
N ALA A 232 -12.09 -24.73 26.85
CA ALA A 232 -10.72 -24.27 26.65
C ALA A 232 -10.45 -22.88 27.24
N LEU A 233 -11.47 -22.00 27.29
CA LEU A 233 -11.40 -20.69 27.94
C LEU A 233 -11.40 -20.82 29.47
N TYR A 234 -12.30 -21.64 30.04
CA TYR A 234 -12.35 -21.87 31.48
C TYR A 234 -11.08 -22.50 32.02
N ALA A 235 -10.44 -23.39 31.25
CA ALA A 235 -9.17 -24.00 31.62
C ALA A 235 -8.00 -23.00 31.68
N ARG A 236 -8.19 -21.78 31.15
CA ARG A 236 -7.19 -20.71 31.10
C ARG A 236 -7.60 -19.47 31.89
N ASP A 237 -8.69 -19.57 32.66
CA ASP A 237 -9.30 -18.44 33.38
C ASP A 237 -9.65 -17.25 32.47
N ALA A 238 -9.86 -17.50 31.18
CA ALA A 238 -10.08 -16.48 30.16
C ALA A 238 -11.57 -16.16 29.91
N ASP A 239 -12.46 -16.79 30.67
CA ASP A 239 -13.91 -16.52 30.75
C ASP A 239 -14.40 -16.77 32.20
N ASN A 240 -13.54 -16.47 33.17
CA ASN A 240 -13.81 -16.63 34.59
C ASN A 240 -13.91 -15.25 35.27
N SER A 241 -14.71 -15.19 36.32
CA SER A 241 -14.78 -14.06 37.25
C SER A 241 -13.50 -13.98 38.10
N ALA A 242 -13.28 -12.85 38.77
CA ALA A 242 -12.13 -12.62 39.63
C ALA A 242 -12.03 -13.60 40.83
N ASP A 243 -13.14 -14.24 41.19
CA ASP A 243 -13.22 -15.29 42.23
C ASP A 243 -13.00 -16.72 41.68
N GLY A 244 -12.72 -16.86 40.37
CA GLY A 244 -12.52 -18.15 39.71
C GLY A 244 -13.81 -18.86 39.31
N SER A 245 -14.98 -18.27 39.54
CA SER A 245 -16.24 -18.82 39.05
C SER A 245 -16.35 -18.65 37.52
N LYS A 246 -16.92 -19.65 36.84
CA LYS A 246 -17.11 -19.64 35.39
C LYS A 246 -18.22 -18.67 35.02
N LEU A 247 -17.95 -17.75 34.09
CA LEU A 247 -18.97 -16.85 33.57
C LEU A 247 -19.85 -17.59 32.55
N PRO A 248 -21.10 -17.13 32.33
CA PRO A 248 -21.97 -17.72 31.32
C PRO A 248 -21.39 -17.57 29.91
N PHE A 249 -21.16 -18.69 29.22
CA PHE A 249 -20.75 -18.67 27.82
C PHE A 249 -21.99 -18.58 26.92
N THR A 250 -22.31 -17.38 26.45
CA THR A 250 -23.49 -17.09 25.62
C THR A 250 -23.13 -16.92 24.15
N SER A 251 -24.12 -16.51 23.34
CA SER A 251 -23.87 -16.13 21.94
C SER A 251 -22.90 -14.96 21.81
N ALA A 252 -22.76 -14.10 22.82
CA ALA A 252 -21.83 -12.97 22.80
C ALA A 252 -20.38 -13.44 22.86
N GLU A 253 -20.04 -14.30 23.81
CA GLU A 253 -18.70 -14.88 23.96
C GLU A 253 -18.36 -15.77 22.77
N PHE A 254 -19.33 -16.56 22.30
CA PHE A 254 -19.17 -17.37 21.10
C PHE A 254 -18.89 -16.50 19.86
N ALA A 255 -19.63 -15.41 19.68
CA ALA A 255 -19.39 -14.46 18.59
C ALA A 255 -18.00 -13.83 18.70
N LEU A 256 -17.60 -13.35 19.89
CA LEU A 256 -16.28 -12.78 20.13
C LEU A 256 -15.16 -13.76 19.76
N GLN A 257 -15.28 -15.03 20.14
CA GLN A 257 -14.32 -16.04 19.73
C GLN A 257 -14.27 -16.15 18.21
N LEU A 258 -15.42 -16.22 17.55
CA LEU A 258 -15.51 -16.42 16.11
C LEU A 258 -15.08 -15.22 15.26
N VAL A 259 -15.00 -14.01 15.80
CA VAL A 259 -14.47 -12.84 15.07
C VAL A 259 -13.08 -13.19 14.51
N GLU A 260 -12.84 -12.83 13.26
CA GLU A 260 -11.53 -12.87 12.60
C GLU A 260 -11.22 -11.50 12.03
N GLY A 261 -9.95 -11.13 12.11
CA GLY A 261 -9.44 -9.93 11.43
C GLY A 261 -9.40 -10.13 9.92
N THR A 262 -9.28 -9.02 9.20
CA THR A 262 -8.95 -9.06 7.77
C THR A 262 -7.61 -9.75 7.58
N GLN A 263 -7.49 -10.54 6.53
CA GLN A 263 -6.21 -11.17 6.21
C GLN A 263 -5.25 -10.08 5.73
N GLU A 264 -3.99 -10.21 6.15
CA GLU A 264 -2.89 -9.37 5.70
C GLU A 264 -1.77 -10.23 5.14
N VAL A 265 -1.08 -9.67 4.15
CA VAL A 265 0.14 -10.24 3.57
C VAL A 265 1.23 -9.18 3.64
N THR A 266 2.35 -9.56 4.24
CA THR A 266 3.52 -8.70 4.39
C THR A 266 4.60 -9.14 3.42
N PHE A 267 5.11 -8.19 2.64
CA PHE A 267 6.33 -8.35 1.87
C PHE A 267 7.41 -7.48 2.48
N GLN A 268 8.59 -8.04 2.71
CA GLN A 268 9.73 -7.31 3.26
C GLN A 268 11.00 -7.71 2.53
N THR A 269 11.92 -6.77 2.34
CA THR A 269 13.26 -7.08 1.82
C THR A 269 13.96 -8.04 2.77
N ALA A 270 14.56 -9.11 2.25
CA ALA A 270 15.39 -9.97 3.08
C ALA A 270 16.56 -9.15 3.66
N PRO A 271 16.94 -9.35 4.93
CA PRO A 271 18.18 -8.79 5.44
C PRO A 271 19.32 -9.28 4.54
N LYS A 272 20.23 -8.38 4.17
CA LYS A 272 21.46 -8.81 3.50
C LYS A 272 22.18 -9.75 4.46
N GLU A 273 22.42 -10.99 4.04
CA GLU A 273 23.43 -11.81 4.71
C GLU A 273 24.75 -11.06 4.56
N ASP A 274 25.40 -10.77 5.69
CA ASP A 274 26.73 -10.18 5.69
C ASP A 274 27.70 -11.17 5.01
N GLU A 275 28.19 -10.83 3.81
CA GLU A 275 29.34 -11.49 3.16
C GLU A 275 30.66 -11.08 3.82
#